data_AF-A0A354EW85-F1
#
_entry.id   AF-A0A354EW85-F1
#
_cell.length_a   1.000
_cell.length_b   1.000
_cell.length_c   1.000
_cell.angle_alpha   90.00
_cell.angle_beta   90.00
_cell.angle_gamma   90.00
#
_symmetry.space_group_name_H-M   'P 1'
#
loop_
_entity.id
_entity.type
_entity.pdbx_description
1 polymer ?
#
loop_
_entity_poly.entity_id
_entity_poly.type
_entity_poly.pdbx_seq_one_letter_code
_entity_poly.pdbx_strand_id
1 'polypeptide(L)' 'VHGVLHLLGRDHEDEAEAEEMEAEEREILAGIGVADPYAAEQD' A
#
# COMPACT_ATOMS: atom_id res chain seq x y z
N VAL A 1 5.45 -0.04 5.89
CA VAL A 1 4.11 0.54 6.13
C VAL A 1 3.08 -0.59 6.10
N HIS A 2 3.19 -1.47 5.11
CA HIS A 2 2.47 -2.73 4.95
C HIS A 2 2.08 -3.46 6.24
N GLY A 3 3.06 -3.94 7.03
CA GLY A 3 2.76 -4.70 8.26
C GLY A 3 2.00 -3.89 9.31
N VAL A 4 2.13 -2.56 9.33
CA VAL A 4 1.34 -1.70 10.22
C VAL A 4 -0.09 -1.56 9.71
N LEU A 5 -0.30 -1.44 8.39
CA LEU A 5 -1.63 -1.44 7.79
C LEU A 5 -2.39 -2.73 8.12
N HIS A 6 -1.71 -3.89 8.03
CA HIS A 6 -2.24 -5.18 8.50
C HIS A 6 -2.65 -5.16 9.98
N LEU A 7 -1.79 -4.63 10.86
CA LEU A 7 -2.12 -4.50 12.29
C LEU A 7 -3.30 -3.55 12.58
N LEU A 8 -3.59 -2.63 11.66
CA LEU A 8 -4.75 -1.72 11.72
C LEU A 8 -6.01 -2.32 11.07
N GLY A 9 -5.93 -3.56 10.57
CA GLY A 9 -7.06 -4.28 9.97
C GLY A 9 -7.31 -3.91 8.51
N ARG A 10 -6.31 -3.35 7.80
CA ARG A 10 -6.30 -3.37 6.33
C ARG A 10 -5.79 -4.72 5.89
N ASP A 11 -6.43 -5.31 4.90
CA ASP A 11 -5.97 -6.55 4.28
C ASP A 11 -6.00 -6.37 2.77
N HIS A 12 -5.57 -7.39 2.05
CA HIS A 12 -5.56 -7.43 0.60
C HIS A 12 -5.94 -8.86 0.12
N GLU A 13 -7.02 -9.43 0.67
CA GLU A 13 -7.47 -10.77 0.31
C GLU A 13 -8.11 -10.80 -1.09
N ASP A 14 -8.74 -9.69 -1.50
CA ASP A 14 -9.23 -9.46 -2.86
C ASP A 14 -8.62 -8.23 -3.55
N GLU A 15 -8.89 -8.09 -4.85
CA GLU A 15 -8.32 -7.02 -5.68
C GLU A 15 -8.76 -5.62 -5.23
N ALA A 16 -9.98 -5.46 -4.71
CA ALA A 16 -10.47 -4.15 -4.27
C ALA A 16 -9.83 -3.74 -2.95
N GLU A 17 -9.71 -4.69 -2.01
CA GLU A 17 -8.99 -4.49 -0.75
C GLU A 17 -7.51 -4.20 -1.00
N ALA A 18 -6.88 -4.92 -1.94
CA ALA A 18 -5.51 -4.67 -2.36
C ALA A 18 -5.35 -3.24 -2.90
N GLU A 19 -6.20 -2.82 -3.85
CA GLU A 19 -6.11 -1.48 -4.44
C GLU A 19 -6.22 -0.37 -3.38
N GLU A 20 -7.15 -0.53 -2.41
CA GLU A 20 -7.31 0.40 -1.29
C GLU A 20 -6.08 0.43 -0.37
N MET A 21 -5.58 -0.74 0.05
CA MET A 21 -4.44 -0.85 0.96
C MET A 21 -3.13 -0.36 0.31
N GLU A 22 -2.91 -0.69 -0.97
CA GLU A 22 -1.74 -0.26 -1.73
C GLU A 22 -1.75 1.25 -1.98
N ALA A 23 -2.93 1.85 -2.21
CA ALA A 23 -3.07 3.30 -2.31
C ALA A 23 -2.67 3.99 -1.00
N GLU A 24 -3.16 3.50 0.14
CA GLU A 24 -2.79 4.01 1.46
C GLU A 24 -1.28 3.84 1.73
N GLU A 25 -0.70 2.70 1.35
CA GLU A 25 0.75 2.46 1.47
C GLU A 25 1.58 3.45 0.63
N ARG A 26 1.17 3.70 -0.62
CA ARG A 26 1.82 4.68 -1.52
C ARG A 26 1.81 6.09 -0.94
N GLU A 27 0.67 6.55 -0.44
CA GLU A 27 0.54 7.89 0.14
C GLU A 27 1.43 8.07 1.38
N ILE A 28 1.46 7.08 2.28
CA ILE A 28 2.29 7.14 3.49
C ILE A 28 3.78 7.14 3.14
N LEU A 29 4.20 6.26 2.22
CA LEU A 29 5.60 6.15 1.81
C LEU A 29 6.10 7.43 1.12
N ALA A 30 5.28 8.03 0.24
CA ALA A 30 5.58 9.31 -0.39
C ALA A 30 5.76 10.42 0.65
N GLY A 31 4.92 10.45 1.70
CA GLY A 31 5.00 11.42 2.80
C GLY A 31 6.31 11.35 3.61
N ILE A 32 6.99 10.20 3.60
CA ILE A 32 8.29 10.01 4.29
C ILE A 32 9.48 9.93 3.32
N GLY A 33 9.27 10.21 2.03
CA GLY A 33 10.32 10.25 1.02
C GLY A 33 10.82 8.86 0.58
N VAL A 34 10.01 7.82 0.75
CA VAL A 34 10.29 6.47 0.24
C VAL A 34 9.59 6.30 -1.11
N ALA A 35 10.30 5.71 -2.08
CA ALA A 35 9.78 5.47 -3.41
C ALA A 35 8.60 4.48 -3.40
N ASP A 36 7.70 4.62 -4.37
CA ASP A 36 6.56 3.74 -4.57
C ASP A 36 7.02 2.29 -4.89
N PRO A 37 6.71 1.29 -4.04
CA PRO A 37 7.11 -0.08 -4.27
C PRO A 37 6.33 -0.78 -5.39
N TYR A 38 5.16 -0.27 -5.79
CA TYR A 38 4.29 -0.84 -6.83
C TYR A 38 4.56 -0.27 -8.23
N ALA A 39 5.49 0.67 -8.36
CA ALA A 39 5.76 1.36 -9.62
C ALA A 39 6.19 0.42 -10.77
N ALA A 40 6.77 -0.74 -10.46
CA ALA A 40 7.19 -1.72 -11.46
C ALA A 40 6.06 -2.66 -11.92
N GLU A 41 4.93 -2.69 -11.22
CA GLU A 41 3.78 -3.56 -11.50
C GLU A 41 2.69 -2.84 -12.31
N GLN A 42 2.82 -1.53 -12.48
CA GLN A 42 1.85 -0.65 -13.16
C GLN A 42 2.19 -0.38 -14.64
N ASP A 43 3.19 -1.07 -15.20
CA ASP A 43 3.61 -0.99 -16.61
C ASP A 43 2.91 -2.00 -17.54
#